data_AF-A0A6J8F597-F1
#
_entry.id   AF-A0A6J8F597-F1
#
_cell.length_a   1.000
_cell.length_b   1.000
_cell.length_c   1.000
_cell.angle_alpha   90.00
_cell.angle_beta   90.00
_cell.angle_gamma   90.00
#
_symmetry.space_group_name_H-M   'P 1'
#
loop_
_entity.id
_entity.type
_entity.pdbx_description
1 polymer ?
#
loop_
_entity_poly.entity_id
_entity_poly.type
_entity_poly.pdbx_seq_one_letter_code
_entity_poly.pdbx_strand_id
1 'polypeptide(L)'
;MALPKLFRKTQMRFSAKDNLILLKEVLAENPYKDKAKWEAVAQNVKENVEKVFNVTSRRVRERTQLLLQQFQKENYEALKSEGVTVTPCKITKIKGNESIMSYLKEKCDVEKEIKMEEVNLRKEELKLKRERLEIEREERRRKIENDKQQQLLLMELIKTVKKILNEAKATAS
;
A
#
# COMPACT_ATOMS: atom_id res chain seq x y z
N MET A 1 3.32 -5.89 -70.50
CA MET A 1 3.78 -6.50 -69.25
C MET A 1 3.22 -5.68 -68.09
N ALA A 2 2.39 -6.27 -67.22
CA ALA A 2 1.82 -5.55 -66.07
C ALA A 2 2.79 -5.61 -64.89
N LEU A 3 3.15 -4.45 -64.33
CA LEU A 3 3.98 -4.37 -63.13
C LEU A 3 3.27 -5.02 -61.93
N PRO A 4 3.99 -5.72 -61.03
CA PRO A 4 3.38 -6.38 -59.88
C PRO A 4 2.72 -5.33 -58.97
N LYS A 5 1.48 -5.59 -58.56
CA LYS A 5 0.76 -4.77 -57.57
C LYS A 5 1.56 -4.77 -56.27
N LEU A 6 2.10 -3.61 -55.89
CA LEU A 6 2.81 -3.40 -54.63
C LEU A 6 1.93 -3.92 -53.48
N PHE A 7 2.42 -4.91 -52.74
CA PHE A 7 1.79 -5.45 -51.55
C PHE A 7 1.33 -4.30 -50.66
N ARG A 8 0.01 -4.14 -50.47
CA ARG A 8 -0.53 -3.16 -49.53
C ARG A 8 -0.01 -3.56 -48.14
N LYS A 9 0.79 -2.69 -47.52
CA LYS A 9 1.31 -2.91 -46.17
C LYS A 9 0.13 -3.16 -45.23
N THR A 10 0.04 -4.37 -44.68
CA THR A 10 -0.97 -4.75 -43.70
C THR A 10 -1.00 -3.73 -42.58
N GLN A 11 -2.18 -3.21 -42.25
CA GLN A 11 -2.35 -2.24 -41.18
C GLN A 11 -1.92 -2.89 -39.86
N MET A 12 -0.80 -2.44 -39.31
CA MET A 12 -0.27 -2.90 -38.04
C MET A 12 -1.27 -2.61 -36.92
N ARG A 13 -1.69 -3.65 -36.20
CA ARG A 13 -2.47 -3.55 -34.96
C ARG A 13 -1.63 -4.13 -33.84
N PHE A 14 -1.38 -3.33 -32.80
CA PHE A 14 -0.71 -3.79 -31.59
C PHE A 14 -1.62 -4.77 -30.84
N SER A 15 -1.11 -5.97 -30.57
CA SER A 15 -1.74 -6.93 -29.66
C SER A 15 -1.49 -6.54 -28.19
N ALA A 16 -2.14 -7.24 -27.27
CA ALA A 16 -1.86 -7.09 -25.84
C ALA A 16 -0.40 -7.43 -25.48
N LYS A 17 0.16 -8.47 -26.13
CA LYS A 17 1.57 -8.88 -25.95
C LYS A 17 2.53 -7.78 -26.43
N ASP A 18 2.23 -7.18 -27.58
CA ASP A 18 3.03 -6.07 -28.12
C ASP A 18 2.96 -4.82 -27.24
N ASN A 19 1.77 -4.52 -26.67
CA ASN A 19 1.60 -3.42 -25.72
C ASN A 19 2.45 -3.63 -24.46
N LEU A 20 2.54 -4.87 -23.96
CA LEU A 20 3.33 -5.18 -22.78
C LEU A 20 4.83 -4.98 -23.03
N ILE A 21 5.32 -5.41 -24.19
CA ILE A 21 6.71 -5.17 -24.63
C ILE A 21 6.95 -3.66 -24.75
N LEU A 22 6.09 -2.95 -25.46
CA LEU A 22 6.14 -1.51 -25.62
C LEU A 22 6.24 -0.77 -24.27
N LEU A 23 5.38 -1.09 -23.31
CA LEU A 23 5.36 -0.42 -22.02
C LEU A 23 6.60 -0.74 -21.19
N LYS A 24 7.14 -1.97 -21.26
CA LYS A 24 8.41 -2.33 -20.61
C LYS A 24 9.57 -1.51 -21.15
N GLU A 25 9.67 -1.37 -22.47
CA GLU A 25 10.73 -0.57 -23.10
C GLU A 25 10.60 0.93 -22.77
N VAL A 26 9.37 1.45 -22.75
CA VAL A 26 9.11 2.84 -22.34
C VAL A 26 9.53 3.09 -20.88
N LEU A 27 9.32 2.11 -19.98
CA LEU A 27 9.75 2.21 -18.58
C LEU A 27 11.27 2.13 -18.44
N ALA A 28 11.93 1.25 -19.20
CA ALA A 28 13.38 1.07 -19.15
C ALA A 28 14.14 2.29 -19.68
N GLU A 29 13.78 2.77 -20.87
CA GLU A 29 14.49 3.89 -21.52
C GLU A 29 14.04 5.26 -21.01
N ASN A 30 12.77 5.36 -20.59
CA ASN A 30 12.11 6.60 -20.20
C ASN A 30 12.26 7.72 -21.25
N PRO A 31 11.55 7.61 -22.39
CA PRO A 31 11.64 8.56 -23.50
C PRO A 31 10.91 9.89 -23.26
N TYR A 32 10.39 10.11 -22.05
CA TYR A 32 9.81 11.39 -21.63
C TYR A 32 10.86 12.35 -21.07
N LYS A 33 12.02 11.83 -20.61
CA LYS A 33 13.17 12.65 -20.20
C LYS A 33 13.98 13.14 -21.39
N ASP A 34 14.11 12.30 -22.42
CA ASP A 34 14.82 12.62 -23.65
C ASP A 34 14.03 12.08 -24.85
N LYS A 35 13.69 12.99 -25.76
CA LYS A 35 12.90 12.69 -26.95
C LYS A 35 13.65 11.79 -27.94
N ALA A 36 14.98 11.79 -27.96
CA ALA A 36 15.78 10.93 -28.83
C ALA A 36 15.59 9.44 -28.49
N LYS A 37 15.26 9.12 -27.24
CA LYS A 37 15.05 7.75 -26.78
C LYS A 37 13.80 7.08 -27.35
N TRP A 38 12.86 7.84 -27.94
CA TRP A 38 11.75 7.22 -28.68
C TRP A 38 12.21 6.37 -29.86
N GLU A 39 13.38 6.68 -30.43
CA GLU A 39 13.97 5.88 -31.49
C GLU A 39 14.53 4.55 -30.95
N ALA A 40 15.22 4.60 -29.80
CA ALA A 40 15.71 3.40 -29.11
C ALA A 40 14.56 2.47 -28.72
N VAL A 41 13.50 3.01 -28.11
CA VAL A 41 12.28 2.24 -27.77
C VAL A 41 11.66 1.61 -29.02
N ALA A 42 11.60 2.34 -30.14
CA ALA A 42 11.03 1.79 -31.37
C ALA A 42 11.86 0.65 -31.96
N GLN A 43 13.19 0.77 -31.89
CA GLN A 43 14.09 -0.27 -32.35
C GLN A 43 13.97 -1.53 -31.48
N ASN A 44 13.98 -1.38 -30.15
CA ASN A 44 13.82 -2.51 -29.23
C ASN A 44 12.46 -3.21 -29.40
N VAL A 45 11.38 -2.45 -29.58
CA VAL A 45 10.05 -3.01 -29.84
C VAL A 45 10.02 -3.73 -31.19
N LYS A 46 10.68 -3.20 -32.21
CA LYS A 46 10.77 -3.84 -33.54
C LYS A 46 11.51 -5.17 -33.49
N GLU A 47 12.54 -5.30 -32.66
CA GLU A 47 13.32 -6.52 -32.49
C GLU A 47 12.57 -7.60 -31.69
N ASN A 48 11.72 -7.19 -30.75
CA ASN A 48 11.02 -8.10 -29.85
C ASN A 48 9.59 -8.45 -30.28
N VAL A 49 9.05 -7.82 -31.33
CA VAL A 49 7.72 -8.14 -31.87
C VAL A 49 7.86 -9.21 -32.96
N GLU A 50 7.14 -10.32 -32.79
CA GLU A 50 7.18 -11.48 -33.71
C GLU A 50 6.76 -11.15 -35.16
N LYS A 51 6.11 -10.00 -35.39
CA LYS A 51 5.61 -9.58 -36.71
C LYS A 51 6.53 -8.54 -37.34
N VAL A 52 7.00 -8.82 -38.56
CA VAL A 52 7.82 -7.92 -39.39
C VAL A 52 6.96 -6.75 -39.90
N PHE A 53 6.73 -5.75 -39.05
CA PHE A 53 6.05 -4.50 -39.40
C PHE A 53 6.97 -3.30 -39.30
N ASN A 54 6.59 -2.21 -39.98
CA ASN A 54 7.26 -0.92 -39.87
C ASN A 54 6.85 -0.24 -38.55
N VAL A 55 7.56 -0.59 -37.47
CA VAL A 55 7.49 0.07 -36.17
C VAL A 55 8.35 1.33 -36.24
N THR A 56 7.74 2.50 -36.02
CA THR A 56 8.44 3.79 -36.00
C THR A 56 8.30 4.45 -34.64
N SER A 57 9.26 5.30 -34.26
CA SER A 57 9.22 6.10 -33.03
C SER A 57 7.92 6.88 -32.85
N ARG A 58 7.40 7.45 -33.94
CA ARG A 58 6.08 8.10 -33.95
C ARG A 58 4.95 7.14 -33.53
N ARG A 59 4.89 5.94 -34.11
CA ARG A 59 3.81 4.97 -33.85
C ARG A 59 3.84 4.43 -32.43
N VAL A 60 5.02 4.12 -31.93
CA VAL A 60 5.26 3.66 -30.55
C VAL A 60 4.82 4.74 -29.56
N ARG A 61 5.14 6.00 -29.83
CA ARG A 61 4.69 7.14 -29.03
C ARG A 61 3.17 7.32 -29.06
N GLU A 62 2.56 7.36 -30.26
CA GLU A 62 1.11 7.49 -30.43
C GLU A 62 0.37 6.33 -29.74
N ARG A 63 0.88 5.09 -29.87
CA ARG A 63 0.30 3.94 -29.20
C ARG A 63 0.39 4.04 -27.68
N THR A 64 1.54 4.46 -27.15
CA THR A 64 1.72 4.67 -25.71
C THR A 64 0.74 5.72 -25.19
N GLN A 65 0.54 6.82 -25.93
CA GLN A 65 -0.44 7.84 -25.57
C GLN A 65 -1.88 7.31 -25.57
N LEU A 66 -2.25 6.49 -26.56
CA LEU A 66 -3.59 5.86 -26.59
C LEU A 66 -3.82 4.92 -25.39
N LEU A 67 -2.81 4.14 -25.00
CA LEU A 67 -2.92 3.25 -23.83
C LEU A 67 -3.13 4.06 -22.54
N LEU A 68 -2.39 5.16 -22.37
CA LEU A 68 -2.56 6.05 -21.22
C LEU A 68 -3.95 6.70 -21.19
N GLN A 69 -4.48 7.12 -22.35
CA GLN A 69 -5.84 7.67 -22.46
C GLN A 69 -6.91 6.63 -22.12
N GLN A 70 -6.74 5.38 -22.56
CA GLN A 70 -7.66 4.28 -22.24
C GLN A 70 -7.68 4.01 -20.74
N PHE A 71 -6.50 3.89 -20.12
CA PHE A 71 -6.38 3.69 -18.67
C PHE A 71 -7.03 4.82 -17.86
N GLN A 72 -6.85 6.07 -18.28
CA GLN A 72 -7.49 7.22 -17.62
C GLN A 72 -9.01 7.17 -17.73
N LYS A 73 -9.55 6.78 -18.90
CA LYS A 73 -10.99 6.64 -19.09
C LYS A 73 -11.58 5.55 -18.19
N GLU A 74 -10.93 4.39 -18.14
CA GLU A 74 -11.37 3.27 -17.29
C GLU A 74 -11.31 3.62 -15.80
N ASN A 75 -10.23 4.28 -15.35
CA ASN A 75 -10.14 4.77 -13.95
C ASN A 75 -11.19 5.83 -13.62
N TYR A 76 -11.49 6.76 -14.54
CA TYR A 76 -12.53 7.76 -14.33
C TYR A 76 -13.91 7.09 -14.20
N GLU A 77 -14.20 6.09 -15.02
CA GLU A 77 -15.44 5.32 -14.94
C GLU A 77 -15.55 4.54 -13.62
N ALA A 78 -14.45 3.96 -13.13
CA ALA A 78 -14.38 3.29 -11.83
C ALA A 78 -14.62 4.27 -10.65
N LEU A 79 -13.90 5.40 -10.61
CA LEU A 79 -14.06 6.41 -9.56
C LEU A 79 -15.47 7.03 -9.52
N LYS A 80 -16.09 7.21 -10.69
CA LYS A 80 -17.48 7.66 -10.80
C LYS A 80 -18.46 6.62 -10.23
N SER A 81 -18.19 5.34 -10.43
CA SER A 81 -19.04 4.26 -9.89
C SER A 81 -18.97 4.15 -8.37
N GLU A 82 -17.87 4.59 -7.77
CA GLU A 82 -17.65 4.65 -6.32
C GLU A 82 -18.20 5.93 -5.65
N GLY A 83 -18.91 6.79 -6.41
CA GLY A 83 -19.55 7.99 -5.87
C GLY A 83 -18.64 9.19 -5.65
N VAL A 84 -17.39 9.15 -6.15
CA VAL A 84 -16.44 10.26 -6.03
C VAL A 84 -16.73 11.33 -7.09
N THR A 85 -16.90 12.59 -6.69
CA THR A 85 -17.09 13.72 -7.61
C THR A 85 -15.78 14.14 -8.25
N VAL A 86 -15.37 13.45 -9.31
CA VAL A 86 -14.23 13.84 -10.14
C VAL A 86 -14.69 14.65 -11.34
N THR A 87 -14.13 15.84 -11.54
CA THR A 87 -14.35 16.64 -12.74
C THR A 87 -13.62 15.99 -13.92
N PRO A 88 -14.30 15.70 -15.06
CA PRO A 88 -13.65 15.14 -16.22
C PRO A 88 -12.73 16.20 -16.84
N CYS A 89 -11.41 16.08 -16.63
CA CYS A 89 -10.44 16.86 -17.38
C CYS A 89 -10.54 16.47 -18.86
N LYS A 90 -11.10 17.35 -19.69
CA LYS A 90 -11.04 17.24 -21.15
C LYS A 90 -9.57 17.28 -21.56
N ILE A 91 -8.98 16.12 -21.89
CA ILE A 91 -7.62 16.00 -22.43
C ILE A 91 -7.63 16.44 -23.89
N THR A 92 -8.01 17.69 -24.13
CA THR A 92 -7.68 18.38 -25.36
C THR A 92 -6.65 19.41 -24.95
N LYS A 93 -5.37 19.04 -25.11
CA LYS A 93 -4.16 19.81 -24.77
C LYS A 93 -3.70 19.70 -23.31
N ILE A 94 -3.19 18.54 -22.88
CA ILE A 94 -2.18 18.53 -21.82
C ILE A 94 -0.89 19.07 -22.46
N LYS A 95 -0.65 20.38 -22.26
CA LYS A 95 0.71 20.93 -22.36
C LYS A 95 1.44 20.47 -21.10
N GLY A 96 2.44 19.62 -21.25
CA GLY A 96 3.44 19.32 -20.22
C GLY A 96 3.31 17.95 -19.57
N ASN A 97 4.35 17.13 -19.72
CA ASN A 97 4.54 15.88 -18.98
C ASN A 97 4.62 16.09 -17.45
N GLU A 98 4.83 17.34 -17.01
CA GLU A 98 4.96 17.75 -15.60
C GLU A 98 3.71 17.45 -14.78
N SER A 99 2.50 17.65 -15.33
CA SER A 99 1.24 17.44 -14.61
C SER A 99 0.96 15.97 -14.27
N ILE A 100 1.46 15.04 -15.10
CA ILE A 100 1.32 13.60 -14.85
C ILE A 100 2.34 13.16 -13.81
N MET A 101 3.57 13.67 -13.90
CA MET A 101 4.63 13.37 -12.94
C MET A 101 4.32 13.91 -11.54
N SER A 102 3.70 15.09 -11.43
CA SER A 102 3.27 15.64 -10.14
C SER A 102 2.20 14.76 -9.49
N TYR A 103 1.19 14.34 -10.25
CA TYR A 103 0.13 13.44 -9.75
C TYR A 103 0.68 12.08 -9.31
N LEU A 104 1.56 11.46 -10.10
CA LEU A 104 2.15 10.16 -9.74
C LEU A 104 3.06 10.25 -8.51
N LYS A 105 3.79 11.38 -8.37
CA LYS A 105 4.62 11.63 -7.19
C LYS A 105 3.76 11.82 -5.94
N GLU A 106 2.75 12.68 -6.02
CA GLU A 106 1.80 12.94 -4.94
C GLU A 106 1.10 11.64 -4.50
N LYS A 107 0.62 10.83 -5.45
CA LYS A 107 0.02 9.53 -5.14
C LYS A 107 1.01 8.59 -4.44
N CYS A 108 2.26 8.53 -4.90
CA CYS A 108 3.29 7.70 -4.28
C CYS A 108 3.63 8.18 -2.85
N ASP A 109 3.61 9.48 -2.61
CA ASP A 109 3.90 10.06 -1.30
C ASP A 109 2.72 9.83 -0.33
N VAL A 110 1.48 9.99 -0.77
CA VAL A 110 0.28 9.63 -0.02
C VAL A 110 0.27 8.13 0.34
N GLU A 111 0.59 7.24 -0.61
CA GLU A 111 0.66 5.81 -0.35
C GLU A 111 1.74 5.43 0.69
N LYS A 112 2.87 6.16 0.72
CA LYS A 112 3.90 5.96 1.74
C LYS A 112 3.44 6.45 3.10
N GLU A 113 2.75 7.59 3.14
CA GLU A 113 2.26 8.19 4.37
C GLU A 113 1.21 7.30 5.04
N ILE A 114 0.24 6.80 4.27
CA ILE A 114 -0.74 5.81 4.73
C ILE A 114 -0.04 4.58 5.34
N LYS A 115 0.96 4.00 4.63
CA LYS A 115 1.71 2.86 5.15
C LYS A 115 2.47 3.16 6.44
N MET A 116 3.02 4.37 6.55
CA MET A 116 3.75 4.79 7.74
C MET A 116 2.81 4.93 8.93
N GLU A 117 1.63 5.49 8.71
CA GLU A 117 0.59 5.65 9.72
C GLU A 117 0.01 4.29 10.16
N GLU A 118 -0.23 3.36 9.24
CA GLU A 118 -0.60 1.97 9.54
C GLU A 118 0.44 1.28 10.44
N VAL A 119 1.73 1.45 10.13
CA VAL A 119 2.82 0.89 10.94
C VAL A 119 2.86 1.53 12.33
N ASN A 120 2.63 2.85 12.42
CA ASN A 120 2.59 3.54 13.71
C ASN A 120 1.40 3.11 14.56
N LEU A 121 0.20 3.03 13.99
CA LEU A 121 -0.99 2.52 14.68
C LEU A 121 -0.76 1.12 15.22
N ARG A 122 -0.15 0.24 14.41
CA ARG A 122 0.14 -1.14 14.84
C ARG A 122 1.17 -1.21 15.98
N LYS A 123 2.12 -0.27 16.04
CA LYS A 123 3.05 -0.15 17.18
C LYS A 123 2.33 0.29 18.46
N GLU A 124 1.44 1.28 18.36
CA GLU A 124 0.65 1.76 19.50
C GLU A 124 -0.30 0.69 20.04
N GLU A 125 -0.98 -0.05 19.16
CA GLU A 125 -1.81 -1.20 19.58
C GLU A 125 -1.02 -2.23 20.38
N LEU A 126 0.19 -2.57 19.93
CA LEU A 126 1.07 -3.50 20.63
C LEU A 126 1.53 -2.95 21.98
N LYS A 127 1.78 -1.64 22.06
CA LYS A 127 2.16 -0.96 23.30
C LYS A 127 1.03 -1.01 24.32
N LEU A 128 -0.18 -0.61 23.93
CA LEU A 128 -1.38 -0.69 24.78
C LEU A 128 -1.66 -2.13 25.24
N LYS A 129 -1.46 -3.12 24.36
CA LYS A 129 -1.63 -4.53 24.72
C LYS A 129 -0.63 -5.00 25.78
N ARG A 130 0.61 -4.51 25.73
CA ARG A 130 1.64 -4.80 26.76
C ARG A 130 1.29 -4.13 28.08
N GLU A 131 0.94 -2.84 28.06
CA GLU A 131 0.55 -2.09 29.25
C GLU A 131 -0.67 -2.72 29.95
N ARG A 132 -1.67 -3.18 29.18
CA ARG A 132 -2.82 -3.89 29.75
C ARG A 132 -2.44 -5.15 30.52
N LEU A 133 -1.51 -5.93 29.97
CA LEU A 133 -1.01 -7.14 30.64
C LEU A 133 -0.17 -6.80 31.89
N GLU A 134 0.56 -5.69 31.86
CA GLU A 134 1.32 -5.18 33.02
C GLU A 134 0.38 -4.83 34.17
N ILE A 135 -0.68 -4.05 33.87
CA ILE A 135 -1.70 -3.64 34.85
C ILE A 135 -2.38 -4.87 35.45
N GLU A 136 -2.82 -5.81 34.61
CA GLU A 136 -3.49 -7.02 35.07
C GLU A 136 -2.60 -7.87 36.00
N ARG A 137 -1.30 -7.98 35.67
CA ARG A 137 -0.33 -8.68 36.55
C ARG A 137 -0.18 -7.95 37.87
N GLU A 138 -0.16 -6.63 37.86
CA GLU A 138 0.02 -5.84 39.06
C GLU A 138 -1.19 -5.89 40.00
N GLU A 139 -2.39 -5.84 39.45
CA GLU A 139 -3.63 -6.03 40.23
C GLU A 139 -3.66 -7.39 40.91
N ARG A 140 -3.28 -8.46 40.21
CA ARG A 140 -3.16 -9.80 40.82
C ARG A 140 -2.12 -9.81 41.93
N ARG A 141 -0.95 -9.18 41.74
CA ARG A 141 0.07 -9.07 42.79
C ARG A 141 -0.45 -8.35 44.02
N ARG A 142 -1.12 -7.20 43.85
CA ARG A 142 -1.71 -6.44 44.96
C ARG A 142 -2.78 -7.23 45.69
N LYS A 143 -3.62 -7.97 44.96
CA LYS A 143 -4.64 -8.84 45.58
C LYS A 143 -4.00 -9.91 46.45
N ILE A 144 -3.01 -10.64 45.92
CA ILE A 144 -2.28 -11.67 46.68
C ILE A 144 -1.61 -11.07 47.92
N GLU A 145 -1.01 -9.89 47.80
CA GLU A 145 -0.35 -9.21 48.91
C GLU A 145 -1.35 -8.79 49.99
N ASN A 146 -2.49 -8.21 49.61
CA ASN A 146 -3.56 -7.88 50.54
C ASN A 146 -4.12 -9.13 51.24
N ASP A 147 -4.35 -10.21 50.50
CA ASP A 147 -4.85 -11.47 51.07
C ASP A 147 -3.85 -12.04 52.09
N LYS A 148 -2.54 -11.96 51.81
CA LYS A 148 -1.49 -12.34 52.77
C LYS A 148 -1.51 -11.46 54.02
N GLN A 149 -1.63 -10.14 53.87
CA GLN A 149 -1.70 -9.22 55.00
C GLN A 149 -2.93 -9.50 55.88
N GLN A 150 -4.09 -9.76 55.26
CA GLN A 150 -5.31 -10.15 55.98
C GLN A 150 -5.14 -11.47 56.72
N GLN A 151 -4.49 -12.47 56.11
CA GLN A 151 -4.19 -13.75 56.77
C GLN A 151 -3.25 -13.59 57.97
N LEU A 152 -2.22 -12.74 57.85
CA LEU A 152 -1.31 -12.46 58.96
C LEU A 152 -2.03 -11.78 60.14
N LEU A 153 -2.87 -10.78 59.85
CA LEU A 153 -3.67 -10.10 60.85
C LEU A 153 -4.63 -11.08 61.55
N LEU A 154 -5.32 -11.94 60.79
CA LEU A 154 -6.18 -12.98 61.35
C LEU A 154 -5.41 -13.93 62.27
N MET A 155 -4.21 -14.37 61.84
CA MET A 155 -3.38 -15.25 62.64
C MET A 155 -2.94 -14.58 63.95
N GLU A 156 -2.61 -13.29 63.91
CA GLU A 156 -2.25 -12.50 65.09
C GLU A 156 -3.43 -12.33 66.05
N LEU A 157 -4.63 -12.04 65.53
CA LEU A 157 -5.85 -11.98 66.34
C LEU A 157 -6.16 -13.33 67.01
N ILE A 158 -6.04 -14.45 66.28
CA ILE A 158 -6.24 -15.80 66.84
C ILE A 158 -5.26 -16.07 67.98
N LYS A 159 -3.98 -15.68 67.84
CA LYS A 159 -2.99 -15.82 68.92
C LYS A 159 -3.40 -15.03 70.16
N THR A 160 -3.86 -13.79 69.99
CA THR A 160 -4.33 -12.94 71.08
C THR A 160 -5.56 -13.52 71.79
N VAL A 161 -6.56 -14.00 71.03
CA VAL A 161 -7.75 -14.65 71.60
C VAL A 161 -7.38 -15.92 72.36
N LYS A 162 -6.47 -16.75 71.82
CA LYS A 162 -5.97 -17.94 72.53
C LYS A 162 -5.29 -17.58 73.85
N LYS A 163 -4.51 -16.50 73.88
CA LYS A 163 -3.85 -16.01 75.10
C LYS A 163 -4.89 -15.63 76.17
N ILE A 164 -5.88 -14.81 75.81
CA ILE A 164 -6.98 -14.42 76.71
C ILE A 164 -7.74 -15.64 77.23
N LEU A 165 -8.04 -16.61 76.35
CA LEU A 165 -8.74 -17.84 76.75
C LEU A 165 -7.92 -18.66 77.77
N ASN A 166 -6.61 -18.74 77.59
CA ASN A 166 -5.74 -19.46 78.51
C ASN A 166 -5.63 -18.75 79.86
N GLU A 167 -5.53 -17.41 79.87
CA GLU A 167 -5.54 -16.61 81.10
C GLU A 167 -6.84 -16.79 81.88
N ALA A 168 -8.00 -16.74 81.19
CA ALA A 168 -9.31 -16.96 81.81
C ALA A 168 -9.45 -18.37 82.42
N LYS A 169 -8.90 -19.40 81.75
CA LYS A 169 -8.87 -20.77 82.29
C LYS A 169 -7.97 -20.90 83.51
N ALA A 170 -6.84 -20.21 83.54
CA ALA A 170 -5.91 -20.21 84.67
C ALA A 170 -6.49 -19.54 85.92
N THR A 171 -7.36 -18.54 85.75
CA THR A 171 -8.05 -17.87 86.88
C THR A 171 -9.27 -18.65 87.42
N ALA A 172 -9.78 -19.63 86.67
CA ALA A 172 -10.95 -20.41 87.02
C ALA A 172 -10.62 -21.80 87.65
N SER A 173 -9.33 -22.13 87.76
CA SER A 173 -8.81 -23.36 88.37
C SER A 173 -8.03 -23.07 89.64
#